data_AF-A0A915YI73-F1
#
_entry.id   AF-A0A915YI73-F1
#
_cell.length_a   1.000
_cell.length_b   1.000
_cell.length_c   1.000
_cell.angle_alpha   90.00
_cell.angle_beta   90.00
_cell.angle_gamma   90.00
#
_symmetry.space_group_name_H-M   'P 1'
#
loop_
_entity.id
_entity.type
_entity.pdbx_description
1 polymer ?
#
loop_
_entity_poly.entity_id
_entity_poly.type
_entity_poly.pdbx_seq_one_letter_code
_entity_poly.pdbx_strand_id
1 'polypeptide(L)'
;MGHNHDHQHHELRIADVNKALIFGIILNIIFVLLEVIAGLRYDSLALLSDAGHNFSDVIALVLALVAFKLLAIAPNLNYTYGYRKTTILAALINALLLLTAVGVILWESIDRWLNPVVINGSVTAMIASFGIVINGFTAWLFVKDKDKDLNIKGAYLHMLADTLVSIGVVISGLVIWWTDWYWVDTVMSWVIVAMIMLSTWSLFKDSIRLILDGVPKEINLASIRQKILEMDGIVSMHHIHVWALSTAENAMTAHLVIQQACTFEDAAVLKSKIKHLLEHENIKHVTLEIEKKDETCSATACTIVSEQEDHHHHEH
;
A
#
# COMPACT_ATOMS: atom_id res chain seq x y z
N MET A 1 -31.46 -13.76 -26.29
CA MET A 1 -30.47 -12.80 -26.78
C MET A 1 -29.66 -12.38 -25.56
N GLY A 2 -28.51 -13.02 -25.37
CA GLY A 2 -27.68 -12.85 -24.16
C GLY A 2 -26.81 -11.61 -24.27
N HIS A 3 -26.92 -10.73 -23.29
CA HIS A 3 -25.93 -9.68 -23.04
C HIS A 3 -24.91 -10.23 -22.04
N ASN A 4 -23.77 -10.67 -22.58
CA ASN A 4 -22.61 -11.07 -21.81
C ASN A 4 -21.83 -9.80 -21.46
N HIS A 5 -21.89 -9.37 -20.21
CA HIS A 5 -21.00 -8.33 -19.69
C HIS A 5 -19.68 -9.01 -19.31
N ASP A 6 -18.80 -9.09 -20.32
CA ASP A 6 -17.41 -9.53 -20.14
C ASP A 6 -16.67 -8.41 -19.39
N HIS A 7 -16.44 -8.61 -18.09
CA HIS A 7 -15.53 -7.79 -17.31
C HIS A 7 -14.11 -8.10 -17.77
N GLN A 8 -13.70 -7.46 -18.85
CA GLN A 8 -12.31 -7.43 -19.27
C GLN A 8 -11.49 -6.79 -18.15
N HIS A 9 -10.78 -7.62 -17.40
CA HIS A 9 -9.50 -7.23 -16.84
C HIS A 9 -8.65 -6.75 -18.02
N HIS A 10 -8.64 -5.44 -18.25
CA HIS A 10 -7.66 -4.83 -19.11
C HIS A 10 -6.30 -5.05 -18.44
N GLU A 11 -5.69 -6.19 -18.74
CA GLU A 11 -4.25 -6.27 -18.86
C GLU A 11 -3.85 -5.07 -19.71
N LEU A 12 -3.31 -4.06 -19.05
CA LEU A 12 -2.55 -2.98 -19.66
C LEU A 12 -1.77 -3.60 -20.82
N ARG A 13 -1.83 -3.00 -22.02
CA ARG A 13 -0.92 -3.38 -23.11
C ARG A 13 0.51 -3.13 -22.62
N ILE A 14 1.11 -4.17 -22.04
CA ILE A 14 2.40 -4.18 -21.38
C ILE A 14 3.51 -3.75 -22.35
N ALA A 15 3.34 -3.88 -23.66
CA ALA A 15 4.44 -3.80 -24.63
C ALA A 15 5.10 -2.41 -24.81
N ASP A 16 4.33 -1.31 -24.85
CA ASP A 16 4.87 0.04 -25.13
C ASP A 16 5.15 0.85 -23.86
N VAL A 17 4.31 0.69 -22.83
CA VAL A 17 4.52 1.28 -21.50
C VAL A 17 5.69 0.58 -20.77
N ASN A 18 5.96 -0.71 -21.04
CA ASN A 18 7.12 -1.39 -20.45
C ASN A 18 8.45 -0.75 -20.85
N LYS A 19 8.63 -0.29 -22.08
CA LYS A 19 9.95 0.18 -22.50
C LYS A 19 10.32 1.49 -21.80
N ALA A 20 9.40 2.43 -21.73
CA ALA A 20 9.59 3.69 -21.01
C ALA A 20 9.75 3.45 -19.49
N LEU A 21 8.93 2.55 -18.91
CA LEU A 21 9.01 2.21 -17.50
C LEU A 21 10.32 1.48 -17.14
N ILE A 22 10.71 0.46 -17.91
CA ILE A 22 11.98 -0.27 -17.73
C ILE A 22 13.16 0.67 -17.92
N PHE A 23 13.10 1.53 -18.94
CA PHE A 23 14.14 2.54 -19.16
C PHE A 23 14.25 3.50 -17.97
N GLY A 24 13.12 4.00 -17.46
CA GLY A 24 13.07 4.83 -16.25
C GLY A 24 13.63 4.12 -15.02
N ILE A 25 13.30 2.84 -14.81
CA ILE A 25 13.85 2.02 -13.72
C ILE A 25 15.37 1.87 -13.85
N ILE A 26 15.89 1.55 -15.04
CA ILE A 26 17.34 1.41 -15.26
C ILE A 26 18.04 2.75 -15.00
N LEU A 27 17.47 3.85 -15.50
CA LEU A 27 17.99 5.20 -15.30
C LEU A 27 18.01 5.56 -13.81
N ASN A 28 16.95 5.23 -13.06
CA ASN A 28 16.86 5.47 -11.63
C ASN A 28 17.86 4.61 -10.83
N ILE A 29 18.06 3.34 -11.21
CA ILE A 29 19.10 2.48 -10.60
C ILE A 29 20.50 3.10 -10.78
N ILE A 30 20.81 3.56 -12.00
CA ILE A 30 22.10 4.22 -12.27
C ILE A 30 22.23 5.49 -11.44
N PHE A 31 21.15 6.27 -11.34
CA PHE A 31 21.11 7.50 -10.54
C PHE A 31 21.37 7.23 -9.06
N VAL A 32 20.64 6.29 -8.45
CA VAL A 32 20.83 5.85 -7.06
C VAL A 32 22.29 5.48 -6.80
N LEU A 33 22.94 4.74 -7.72
CA LEU A 33 24.35 4.39 -7.56
C LEU A 33 25.26 5.62 -7.53
N LEU A 34 25.00 6.62 -8.39
CA LEU A 34 25.76 7.87 -8.39
C LEU A 34 25.55 8.65 -7.09
N GLU A 35 24.32 8.73 -6.59
CA GLU A 35 24.00 9.41 -5.33
C GLU A 35 24.66 8.73 -4.13
N VAL A 36 24.60 7.39 -4.03
CA VAL A 36 25.26 6.65 -2.94
C VAL A 36 26.77 6.86 -2.98
N ILE A 37 27.40 6.70 -4.15
CA ILE A 37 28.85 6.86 -4.29
C ILE A 37 29.28 8.26 -3.90
N ALA A 38 28.55 9.28 -4.34
CA ALA A 38 28.90 10.66 -4.05
C ALA A 38 28.55 11.09 -2.63
N GLY A 39 27.39 10.68 -2.11
CA GLY A 39 26.99 10.93 -0.74
C GLY A 39 28.01 10.38 0.27
N LEU A 40 28.53 9.18 0.02
CA LEU A 40 29.60 8.58 0.83
C LEU A 40 30.96 9.24 0.62
N ARG A 41 31.30 9.65 -0.62
CA ARG A 41 32.62 10.23 -0.93
C ARG A 41 32.77 11.69 -0.53
N TYR A 42 31.67 12.44 -0.53
CA TYR A 42 31.64 13.88 -0.28
C TYR A 42 30.83 14.26 0.95
N ASP A 43 30.51 13.27 1.79
CA ASP A 43 29.84 13.45 3.07
C ASP A 43 28.56 14.31 2.95
N SER A 44 27.68 14.01 1.99
CA SER A 44 26.37 14.67 1.89
C SER A 44 25.28 13.71 2.34
N LEU A 45 24.64 14.02 3.48
CA LEU A 45 23.48 13.28 3.95
C LEU A 45 22.27 13.55 3.10
N ALA A 46 22.13 14.74 2.51
CA ALA A 46 21.02 15.04 1.62
C ALA A 46 21.02 14.09 0.41
N LEU A 47 22.19 13.86 -0.20
CA LEU A 47 22.34 12.86 -1.26
C LEU A 47 22.06 11.43 -0.79
N LEU A 48 22.57 11.03 0.38
CA LEU A 48 22.29 9.69 0.92
C LEU A 48 20.81 9.48 1.26
N SER A 49 20.11 10.55 1.65
CA SER A 49 18.68 10.51 1.94
C SER A 49 17.84 10.35 0.68
N ASP A 50 18.14 11.13 -0.36
CA ASP A 50 17.48 11.01 -1.67
C ASP A 50 17.76 9.62 -2.27
N ALA A 51 19.03 9.18 -2.23
CA ALA A 51 19.42 7.84 -2.66
C ALA A 51 18.69 6.72 -1.93
N GLY A 52 18.52 6.83 -0.60
CA GLY A 52 17.81 5.85 0.21
C GLY A 52 16.34 5.71 -0.20
N HIS A 53 15.68 6.82 -0.53
CA HIS A 53 14.32 6.83 -1.04
C HIS A 53 14.23 6.15 -2.40
N ASN A 54 15.01 6.64 -3.37
CA ASN A 54 15.02 6.14 -4.76
C ASN A 54 15.42 4.65 -4.82
N PHE A 55 16.35 4.21 -3.97
CA PHE A 55 16.74 2.80 -3.85
C PHE A 55 15.59 1.93 -3.33
N SER A 56 14.84 2.43 -2.34
CA SER A 56 13.72 1.69 -1.78
C SER A 56 12.59 1.52 -2.78
N ASP A 57 12.37 2.48 -3.68
CA ASP A 57 11.41 2.33 -4.77
C ASP A 57 11.79 1.21 -5.73
N VAL A 58 13.08 1.10 -6.07
CA VAL A 58 13.60 -0.02 -6.86
C VAL A 58 13.37 -1.36 -6.14
N ILE A 59 13.69 -1.43 -4.85
CA ILE A 59 13.44 -2.64 -4.05
C ILE A 59 11.95 -2.97 -3.99
N ALA A 60 11.08 -1.97 -3.79
CA ALA A 60 9.63 -2.16 -3.74
C ALA A 60 9.12 -2.79 -5.04
N LEU A 61 9.60 -2.33 -6.19
CA LEU A 61 9.26 -2.92 -7.49
C LEU A 61 9.75 -4.37 -7.61
N VAL A 62 10.97 -4.66 -7.18
CA VAL A 62 11.50 -6.04 -7.19
C VAL A 62 10.68 -6.94 -6.28
N LEU A 63 10.36 -6.51 -5.06
CA LEU A 63 9.53 -7.24 -4.12
C LEU A 63 8.12 -7.45 -4.66
N ALA A 64 7.53 -6.45 -5.32
CA ALA A 64 6.23 -6.56 -5.97
C ALA A 64 6.26 -7.58 -7.13
N LEU A 65 7.30 -7.58 -7.96
CA LEU A 65 7.46 -8.58 -9.03
C LEU A 65 7.59 -10.00 -8.50
N VAL A 66 8.35 -10.19 -7.41
CA VAL A 66 8.46 -11.48 -6.73
C VAL A 66 7.11 -11.90 -6.18
N ALA A 67 6.41 -11.02 -5.46
CA ALA A 67 5.09 -11.32 -4.90
C ALA A 67 4.07 -11.65 -6.00
N PHE A 68 4.11 -10.95 -7.14
CA PHE A 68 3.24 -11.24 -8.28
C PHE A 68 3.51 -12.61 -8.91
N LYS A 69 4.79 -13.00 -9.05
CA LYS A 69 5.13 -14.35 -9.49
C LYS A 69 4.64 -15.42 -8.50
N LEU A 70 4.73 -15.15 -7.21
CA LEU A 70 4.23 -16.06 -6.17
C LEU A 70 2.69 -16.15 -6.16
N LEU A 71 1.98 -15.07 -6.49
CA LEU A 71 0.52 -15.06 -6.64
C LEU A 71 0.03 -16.03 -7.74
N ALA A 72 0.83 -16.27 -8.78
CA ALA A 72 0.49 -17.19 -9.86
C ALA A 72 0.66 -18.67 -9.47
N ILE A 73 1.27 -18.97 -8.33
CA ILE A 73 1.46 -20.34 -7.86
C ILE A 73 0.13 -20.87 -7.30
N ALA A 74 -0.31 -22.02 -7.81
CA ALA A 74 -1.54 -22.67 -7.36
C ALA A 74 -1.49 -23.04 -5.86
N PRO A 75 -2.63 -22.97 -5.14
CA PRO A 75 -2.72 -23.42 -3.76
C PRO A 75 -2.33 -24.88 -3.57
N ASN A 76 -1.83 -25.22 -2.39
CA ASN A 76 -1.46 -26.60 -2.02
C ASN A 76 -1.93 -26.92 -0.59
N LEU A 77 -1.67 -28.14 -0.12
CA LEU A 77 -2.15 -28.60 1.20
C LEU A 77 -1.56 -27.83 2.38
N ASN A 78 -0.37 -27.24 2.23
CA ASN A 78 0.27 -26.43 3.28
C ASN A 78 -0.13 -24.95 3.19
N TYR A 79 -0.45 -24.48 1.98
CA TYR A 79 -0.87 -23.10 1.69
C TYR A 79 -2.18 -23.14 0.90
N THR A 80 -3.29 -23.31 1.61
CA THR A 80 -4.63 -23.55 1.04
C THR A 80 -5.21 -22.34 0.30
N TYR A 81 -4.76 -21.13 0.64
CA TYR A 81 -5.04 -19.91 -0.13
C TYR A 81 -3.93 -19.57 -1.14
N GLY A 82 -2.92 -20.43 -1.28
CA GLY A 82 -1.69 -20.15 -2.02
C GLY A 82 -0.83 -19.09 -1.34
N TYR A 83 -0.02 -18.38 -2.13
CA TYR A 83 0.94 -17.38 -1.63
C TYR A 83 0.38 -15.95 -1.64
N ARG A 84 -0.94 -15.78 -1.50
CA ARG A 84 -1.60 -14.46 -1.61
C ARG A 84 -1.08 -13.42 -0.62
N LYS A 85 -0.81 -13.84 0.63
CA LYS A 85 -0.27 -12.96 1.68
C LYS A 85 1.16 -12.46 1.43
N THR A 86 1.89 -13.02 0.46
CA THR A 86 3.24 -12.55 0.13
C THR A 86 3.28 -11.12 -0.39
N THR A 87 2.18 -10.63 -0.97
CA THR A 87 2.01 -9.22 -1.35
C THR A 87 2.03 -8.29 -0.13
N ILE A 88 1.33 -8.66 0.95
CA ILE A 88 1.31 -7.92 2.21
C ILE A 88 2.69 -7.98 2.87
N LEU A 89 3.33 -9.15 2.85
CA LEU A 89 4.67 -9.33 3.41
C LEU A 89 5.72 -8.49 2.65
N ALA A 90 5.64 -8.44 1.32
CA ALA A 90 6.49 -7.59 0.49
C ALA A 90 6.34 -6.10 0.86
N ALA A 91 5.11 -5.62 1.02
CA ALA A 91 4.83 -4.25 1.45
C ALA A 91 5.39 -3.98 2.87
N LEU A 92 5.24 -4.92 3.80
CA LEU A 92 5.77 -4.80 5.15
C LEU A 92 7.30 -4.76 5.17
N ILE A 93 7.97 -5.64 4.43
CA ILE A 93 9.43 -5.66 4.31
C ILE A 93 9.92 -4.33 3.72
N ASN A 94 9.26 -3.83 2.66
CA ASN A 94 9.61 -2.54 2.07
C ASN A 94 9.51 -1.40 3.09
N ALA A 95 8.40 -1.34 3.84
CA ALA A 95 8.22 -0.35 4.89
C ALA A 95 9.29 -0.44 5.99
N LEU A 96 9.68 -1.65 6.41
CA LEU A 96 10.73 -1.85 7.40
C LEU A 96 12.11 -1.41 6.90
N LEU A 97 12.44 -1.66 5.63
CA LEU A 97 13.68 -1.20 5.02
C LEU A 97 13.75 0.33 5.00
N LEU A 98 12.66 0.98 4.57
CA LEU A 98 12.54 2.44 4.56
C LEU A 98 12.68 3.04 5.96
N LEU A 99 11.98 2.49 6.95
CA LEU A 99 12.09 2.95 8.35
C LEU A 99 13.50 2.76 8.92
N THR A 100 14.19 1.69 8.53
CA THR A 100 15.58 1.44 8.93
C THR A 100 16.51 2.48 8.31
N ALA A 101 16.37 2.76 7.01
CA ALA A 101 17.14 3.80 6.31
C ALA A 101 16.92 5.18 6.95
N VAL A 102 15.67 5.54 7.22
CA VAL A 102 15.29 6.76 7.96
C VAL A 102 15.97 6.80 9.32
N GLY A 103 15.96 5.71 10.09
CA GLY A 103 16.61 5.66 11.40
C GLY A 103 18.12 5.89 11.33
N VAL A 104 18.80 5.29 10.34
CA VAL A 104 20.24 5.48 10.12
C VAL A 104 20.57 6.92 9.73
N ILE A 105 19.84 7.49 8.76
CA ILE A 105 20.04 8.88 8.33
C ILE A 105 19.77 9.85 9.47
N LEU A 106 18.69 9.63 10.23
CA LEU A 106 18.33 10.48 11.35
C LEU A 106 19.42 10.45 12.43
N TRP A 107 19.92 9.25 12.77
CA TRP A 107 21.04 9.10 13.70
C TRP A 107 22.28 9.88 13.25
N GLU A 108 22.73 9.67 12.00
CA GLU A 108 23.90 10.34 11.43
C GLU A 108 23.69 11.86 11.32
N SER A 109 22.47 12.30 11.00
CA SER A 109 22.14 13.73 10.91
C SER A 109 22.21 14.45 12.26
N ILE A 110 21.85 13.76 13.35
CA ILE A 110 21.97 14.29 14.71
C ILE A 110 23.45 14.41 15.08
N ASP A 111 24.27 13.42 14.75
CA ASP A 111 25.72 13.49 14.98
C ASP A 111 26.35 14.66 14.21
N ARG A 112 26.00 14.83 12.93
CA ARG A 112 26.51 15.94 12.10
C ARG A 112 26.02 17.32 12.51
N TRP A 113 24.82 17.40 13.12
CA TRP A 113 24.36 18.65 13.72
C TRP A 113 25.25 19.08 14.88
N LEU A 114 25.72 18.12 15.68
CA LEU A 114 26.62 18.36 16.82
C LEU A 114 28.08 18.52 16.38
N ASN A 115 28.48 17.80 15.33
CA ASN A 115 29.82 17.77 14.77
C ASN A 115 29.79 18.10 13.26
N PRO A 116 29.78 19.39 12.87
CA PRO A 116 29.67 19.78 11.47
C PRO A 116 30.81 19.21 10.60
N VAL A 117 30.43 18.57 9.50
CA VAL A 117 31.35 18.03 8.49
C VAL A 117 31.39 18.98 7.30
N VAL A 118 32.55 19.11 6.65
CA VAL A 118 32.69 19.91 5.43
C VAL A 118 32.09 19.15 4.25
N ILE A 119 31.16 19.77 3.54
CA ILE A 119 30.38 19.15 2.47
C ILE A 119 30.72 19.82 1.15
N ASN A 120 30.93 19.02 0.11
CA ASN A 120 31.17 19.57 -1.23
C ASN A 120 29.85 19.98 -1.91
N GLY A 121 29.38 21.20 -1.62
CA GLY A 121 28.10 21.71 -2.12
C GLY A 121 27.97 21.73 -3.65
N SER A 122 29.07 21.98 -4.38
CA SER A 122 29.03 22.02 -5.85
C SER A 122 28.81 20.62 -6.45
N VAL A 123 29.44 19.60 -5.89
CA VAL A 123 29.21 18.20 -6.29
C VAL A 123 27.80 17.75 -5.90
N THR A 124 27.34 18.09 -4.69
CA THR A 124 25.96 17.82 -4.24
C THR A 124 24.93 18.39 -5.20
N ALA A 125 25.06 19.68 -5.55
CA ALA A 125 24.15 20.34 -6.50
C ALA A 125 24.21 19.73 -7.90
N MET A 126 25.42 19.39 -8.39
CA MET A 126 25.58 18.76 -9.70
C MET A 126 24.87 17.40 -9.78
N ILE A 127 25.00 16.57 -8.74
CA ILE A 127 24.41 15.22 -8.74
C ILE A 127 22.90 15.29 -8.59
N ALA A 128 22.39 16.09 -7.66
CA ALA A 128 20.94 16.29 -7.52
C ALA A 128 20.32 16.89 -8.80
N SER A 129 21.07 17.69 -9.57
CA SER A 129 20.61 18.19 -10.87
C SER A 129 20.39 17.08 -11.89
N PHE A 130 21.19 16.01 -11.87
CA PHE A 130 20.92 14.83 -12.69
C PHE A 130 19.61 14.16 -12.29
N GLY A 131 19.29 14.12 -10.99
CA GLY A 131 18.01 13.61 -10.47
C GLY A 131 16.81 14.38 -11.05
N ILE A 132 16.88 15.70 -11.07
CA ILE A 132 15.85 16.56 -11.69
C ILE A 132 15.66 16.20 -13.16
N VAL A 133 16.75 16.00 -13.91
CA VAL A 133 16.68 15.64 -15.34
C VAL A 133 16.04 14.27 -15.50
N ILE A 134 16.44 13.29 -14.69
CA ILE A 134 15.98 11.89 -14.76
C ILE A 134 14.51 11.78 -14.38
N ASN A 135 14.13 12.27 -13.21
CA ASN A 135 12.78 12.20 -12.68
C ASN A 135 11.83 13.13 -13.45
N GLY A 136 12.30 14.32 -13.83
CA GLY A 136 11.53 15.25 -14.66
C GLY A 136 11.27 14.71 -16.08
N PHE A 137 12.28 14.10 -16.72
CA PHE A 137 12.09 13.44 -18.02
C PHE A 137 11.12 12.27 -17.92
N THR A 138 11.26 11.44 -16.88
CA THR A 138 10.35 10.31 -16.64
C THR A 138 8.92 10.79 -16.38
N ALA A 139 8.73 11.81 -15.55
CA ALA A 139 7.43 12.44 -15.33
C ALA A 139 6.84 12.96 -16.65
N TRP A 140 7.64 13.64 -17.48
CA TRP A 140 7.19 14.17 -18.78
C TRP A 140 6.70 13.07 -19.74
N LEU A 141 7.33 11.88 -19.74
CA LEU A 141 6.86 10.74 -20.54
C LEU A 141 5.44 10.31 -20.14
N PHE A 142 5.07 10.43 -18.86
CA PHE A 142 3.76 10.02 -18.35
C PHE A 142 2.70 11.12 -18.39
N VAL A 143 3.05 12.39 -18.65
CA VAL A 143 2.12 13.54 -18.67
C VAL A 143 0.93 13.32 -19.62
N LYS A 144 1.16 12.73 -20.79
CA LYS A 144 0.11 12.58 -21.81
C LYS A 144 -0.97 11.57 -21.44
N ASP A 145 -0.64 10.63 -20.55
CA ASP A 145 -1.52 9.51 -20.20
C ASP A 145 -2.00 9.55 -18.74
N LYS A 146 -1.53 10.53 -17.94
CA LYS A 146 -1.93 10.70 -16.53
C LYS A 146 -3.43 10.86 -16.30
N ASP A 147 -4.16 11.44 -17.25
CA ASP A 147 -5.60 11.69 -17.10
C ASP A 147 -6.46 10.50 -17.54
N LYS A 148 -5.82 9.46 -18.11
CA LYS A 148 -6.48 8.26 -18.62
C LYS A 148 -6.45 7.09 -17.64
N ASP A 149 -5.48 7.08 -16.72
CA ASP A 149 -5.25 5.97 -15.80
C ASP A 149 -4.74 6.50 -14.44
N LEU A 150 -5.39 6.09 -13.36
CA LEU A 150 -5.00 6.44 -11.99
C LEU A 150 -3.62 5.89 -11.61
N ASN A 151 -3.20 4.75 -12.16
CA ASN A 151 -1.87 4.19 -11.93
C ASN A 151 -0.80 5.04 -12.61
N ILE A 152 -1.06 5.50 -13.83
CA ILE A 152 -0.15 6.43 -14.54
C ILE A 152 -0.11 7.77 -13.82
N LYS A 153 -1.27 8.26 -13.33
CA LYS A 153 -1.34 9.46 -12.50
C LYS A 153 -0.51 9.33 -11.23
N GLY A 154 -0.58 8.17 -10.56
CA GLY A 154 0.20 7.86 -9.36
C GLY A 154 1.70 7.91 -9.65
N ALA A 155 2.16 7.19 -10.68
CA ALA A 155 3.56 7.21 -11.11
C ALA A 155 4.04 8.61 -11.48
N TYR A 156 3.23 9.40 -12.19
CA TYR A 156 3.54 10.79 -12.53
C TYR A 156 3.70 11.68 -11.28
N LEU A 157 2.77 11.60 -10.33
CA LEU A 157 2.83 12.38 -9.09
C LEU A 157 4.02 12.00 -8.23
N HIS A 158 4.39 10.72 -8.19
CA HIS A 158 5.59 10.23 -7.52
C HIS A 158 6.87 10.83 -8.12
N MET A 159 7.05 10.70 -9.43
CA MET A 159 8.23 11.28 -10.13
C MET A 159 8.32 12.81 -9.97
N LEU A 160 7.18 13.50 -9.89
CA LEU A 160 7.15 14.93 -9.57
C LEU A 160 7.61 15.22 -8.14
N ALA A 161 7.18 14.41 -7.16
CA ALA A 161 7.60 14.55 -5.78
C ALA A 161 9.13 14.37 -5.67
N ASP A 162 9.70 13.35 -6.31
CA ASP A 162 11.14 13.12 -6.32
C ASP A 162 11.89 14.28 -7.00
N THR A 163 11.33 14.83 -8.08
CA THR A 163 11.89 16.02 -8.74
C THR A 163 11.93 17.22 -7.76
N LEU A 164 10.89 17.41 -6.95
CA LEU A 164 10.84 18.47 -5.93
C LEU A 164 11.87 18.23 -4.82
N VAL A 165 12.07 16.98 -4.40
CA VAL A 165 13.12 16.59 -3.45
C VAL A 165 14.49 16.95 -4.02
N SER A 166 14.81 16.53 -5.24
CA SER A 166 16.09 16.83 -5.89
C SER A 166 16.29 18.34 -6.08
N ILE A 167 15.24 19.13 -6.37
CA ILE A 167 15.32 20.61 -6.38
C ILE A 167 15.76 21.14 -5.00
N GLY A 168 15.19 20.62 -3.92
CA GLY A 168 15.60 20.97 -2.56
C GLY A 168 17.07 20.68 -2.30
N VAL A 169 17.56 19.51 -2.73
CA VAL A 169 18.98 19.14 -2.60
C VAL A 169 19.88 20.01 -3.46
N VAL A 170 19.48 20.39 -4.68
CA VAL A 170 20.22 21.36 -5.51
C VAL A 170 20.34 22.71 -4.82
N ILE A 171 19.24 23.24 -4.28
CA ILE A 171 19.23 24.51 -3.55
C ILE A 171 20.16 24.41 -2.34
N SER A 172 20.09 23.32 -1.57
CA SER A 172 20.99 23.06 -0.45
C SER A 172 22.46 23.08 -0.88
N GLY A 173 22.83 22.34 -1.94
CA GLY A 173 24.18 22.29 -2.47
C GLY A 173 24.70 23.65 -2.96
N LEU A 174 23.85 24.45 -3.63
CA LEU A 174 24.20 25.81 -4.07
C LEU A 174 24.43 26.76 -2.90
N VAL A 175 23.59 26.70 -1.87
CA VAL A 175 23.76 27.49 -0.65
C VAL A 175 25.07 27.13 0.03
N ILE A 176 25.36 25.83 0.21
CA ILE A 176 26.63 25.36 0.79
C ILE A 176 27.80 25.86 -0.04
N TRP A 177 27.73 25.78 -1.37
CA TRP A 177 28.82 26.20 -2.25
C TRP A 177 29.16 27.69 -2.16
N TRP A 178 28.17 28.57 -1.94
CA TRP A 178 28.39 30.01 -1.83
C TRP A 178 28.66 30.53 -0.42
N THR A 179 28.20 29.81 0.61
CA THR A 179 28.19 30.32 1.99
C THR A 179 28.96 29.47 2.99
N ASP A 180 29.38 28.26 2.60
CA ASP A 180 29.96 27.26 3.50
C ASP A 180 29.04 26.88 4.68
N TRP A 181 27.73 27.09 4.54
CA TRP A 181 26.75 26.72 5.56
C TRP A 181 26.41 25.23 5.50
N TYR A 182 27.31 24.39 6.02
CA TYR A 182 27.18 22.93 5.96
C TYR A 182 25.95 22.37 6.70
N TRP A 183 25.43 23.09 7.71
CA TRP A 183 24.21 22.69 8.44
C TRP A 183 22.95 22.63 7.54
N VAL A 184 22.97 23.30 6.38
CA VAL A 184 21.87 23.28 5.41
C VAL A 184 21.66 21.87 4.84
N ASP A 185 22.73 21.08 4.67
CA ASP A 185 22.63 19.67 4.26
C ASP A 185 21.84 18.86 5.30
N THR A 186 22.16 19.01 6.58
CA THR A 186 21.48 18.32 7.69
C THR A 186 20.00 18.67 7.76
N VAL A 187 19.65 19.95 7.61
CA VAL A 187 18.24 20.38 7.60
C VAL A 187 17.52 19.83 6.39
N MET A 188 18.15 19.84 5.21
CA MET A 188 17.57 19.24 4.01
C MET A 188 17.35 17.73 4.20
N SER A 189 18.29 17.01 4.81
CA SER A 189 18.12 15.60 5.16
C SER A 189 16.95 15.38 6.10
N TRP A 190 16.74 16.21 7.13
CA TRP A 190 15.57 16.10 8.00
C TRP A 190 14.26 16.30 7.26
N VAL A 191 14.22 17.23 6.30
CA VAL A 191 13.05 17.46 5.45
C VAL A 191 12.75 16.20 4.61
N ILE A 192 13.78 15.62 3.97
CA ILE A 192 13.63 14.38 3.18
C ILE A 192 13.19 13.22 4.07
N VAL A 193 13.84 13.02 5.21
CA VAL A 193 13.49 11.99 6.20
C VAL A 193 12.05 12.14 6.68
N ALA A 194 11.59 13.35 6.98
CA ALA A 194 10.21 13.59 7.40
C ALA A 194 9.21 13.22 6.30
N MET A 195 9.49 13.57 5.04
CA MET A 195 8.64 13.20 3.91
C MET A 195 8.56 11.66 3.74
N ILE A 196 9.71 10.98 3.77
CA ILE A 196 9.76 9.51 3.69
C ILE A 196 9.04 8.87 4.87
N MET A 197 9.23 9.40 6.09
CA MET A 197 8.62 8.84 7.29
C MET A 197 7.10 8.97 7.25
N LEU A 198 6.56 10.11 6.80
CA LEU A 198 5.11 10.33 6.69
C LEU A 198 4.47 9.35 5.69
N SER A 199 5.08 9.15 4.52
CA SER A 199 4.56 8.23 3.50
C SER A 199 4.71 6.76 3.91
N THR A 200 5.83 6.40 4.53
CA THR A 200 6.12 5.03 4.95
C THR A 200 5.30 4.60 6.17
N TRP A 201 4.97 5.53 7.08
CA TRP A 201 4.25 5.20 8.31
C TRP A 201 2.84 4.67 8.06
N SER A 202 2.13 5.19 7.06
CA SER A 202 0.84 4.62 6.66
C SER A 202 1.01 3.22 6.09
N LEU A 203 1.97 3.01 5.18
CA LEU A 203 2.25 1.70 4.58
C LEU A 203 2.60 0.65 5.65
N PHE A 204 3.45 1.01 6.61
CA PHE A 204 3.82 0.15 7.72
C PHE A 204 2.61 -0.28 8.55
N LYS A 205 1.84 0.70 9.05
CA LYS A 205 0.65 0.42 9.88
C LYS A 205 -0.38 -0.41 9.14
N ASP A 206 -0.58 -0.14 7.85
CA ASP A 206 -1.53 -0.85 7.02
C ASP A 206 -1.08 -2.29 6.78
N SER A 207 0.20 -2.49 6.47
CA SER A 207 0.76 -3.84 6.31
C SER A 207 0.68 -4.66 7.60
N ILE A 208 0.95 -4.06 8.77
CA ILE A 208 0.78 -4.70 10.08
C ILE A 208 -0.69 -5.04 10.34
N ARG A 209 -1.61 -4.13 10.03
CA ARG A 209 -3.05 -4.39 10.18
C ARG A 209 -3.47 -5.59 9.32
N LEU A 210 -3.05 -5.64 8.06
CA LEU A 210 -3.43 -6.73 7.14
C LEU A 210 -2.78 -8.07 7.50
N ILE A 211 -1.53 -8.08 8.00
CA ILE A 211 -0.89 -9.34 8.38
C ILE A 211 -1.52 -9.96 9.64
N LEU A 212 -2.02 -9.11 10.55
CA LEU A 212 -2.76 -9.48 11.77
C LEU A 212 -4.26 -9.73 11.52
N ASP A 213 -4.68 -9.86 10.27
CA ASP A 213 -6.08 -10.08 9.89
C ASP A 213 -7.06 -8.99 10.36
N GLY A 214 -6.55 -7.77 10.56
CA GLY A 214 -7.38 -6.61 10.77
C GLY A 214 -8.20 -6.27 9.53
N VAL A 215 -9.45 -5.85 9.73
CA VAL A 215 -10.37 -5.45 8.66
C VAL A 215 -9.71 -4.43 7.74
N PRO A 216 -9.66 -4.58 6.41
CA PRO A 216 -9.09 -3.59 5.49
C PRO A 216 -9.75 -2.20 5.64
N LYS A 217 -9.00 -1.12 5.38
CA LYS A 217 -9.49 0.27 5.59
C LYS A 217 -10.63 0.64 4.65
N GLU A 218 -10.63 0.04 3.47
CA GLU A 218 -11.59 0.28 2.39
C GLU A 218 -12.94 -0.37 2.68
N ILE A 219 -12.99 -1.34 3.61
CA ILE A 219 -14.19 -2.09 3.93
C ILE A 219 -14.94 -1.44 5.08
N ASN A 220 -16.17 -1.02 4.79
CA ASN A 220 -17.12 -0.56 5.80
C ASN A 220 -18.09 -1.68 6.18
N LEU A 221 -17.79 -2.38 7.27
CA LEU A 221 -18.61 -3.49 7.77
C LEU A 221 -20.05 -3.07 8.11
N ALA A 222 -20.25 -1.85 8.63
CA ALA A 222 -21.59 -1.38 8.98
C ALA A 222 -22.46 -1.18 7.74
N SER A 223 -21.89 -0.58 6.68
CA SER A 223 -22.55 -0.42 5.38
C SER A 223 -22.89 -1.77 4.75
N ILE A 224 -21.96 -2.73 4.74
CA ILE A 224 -22.19 -4.07 4.22
C ILE A 224 -23.29 -4.78 5.00
N ARG A 225 -23.25 -4.74 6.33
CA ARG A 225 -24.27 -5.33 7.19
C ARG A 225 -25.65 -4.74 6.89
N GLN A 226 -25.75 -3.43 6.77
CA GLN A 226 -27.01 -2.76 6.46
C GLN A 226 -27.57 -3.20 5.09
N LYS A 227 -26.76 -3.15 4.03
CA LYS A 227 -27.18 -3.57 2.68
C LYS A 227 -27.67 -5.02 2.63
N ILE A 228 -27.06 -5.90 3.42
CA ILE A 228 -27.49 -7.29 3.53
C ILE A 228 -28.81 -7.37 4.30
N LEU A 229 -28.95 -6.71 5.45
CA LEU A 229 -30.19 -6.73 6.24
C LEU A 229 -31.42 -6.15 5.51
N GLU A 230 -31.21 -5.30 4.50
CA GLU A 230 -32.27 -4.78 3.63
C GLU A 230 -32.83 -5.83 2.64
N MET A 231 -32.21 -7.01 2.50
CA MET A 231 -32.71 -8.07 1.63
C MET A 231 -33.82 -8.90 2.28
N ASP A 232 -34.89 -9.14 1.53
CA ASP A 232 -36.00 -9.99 1.96
C ASP A 232 -35.53 -11.41 2.32
N GLY A 233 -36.00 -11.91 3.46
CA GLY A 233 -35.67 -13.26 3.97
C GLY A 233 -34.51 -13.30 4.97
N ILE A 234 -33.80 -12.19 5.19
CA ILE A 234 -32.74 -12.07 6.20
C ILE A 234 -33.31 -11.48 7.49
N VAL A 235 -33.01 -12.12 8.62
CA VAL A 235 -33.42 -11.66 9.95
C VAL A 235 -32.27 -10.95 10.65
N SER A 236 -31.08 -11.55 10.62
CA SER A 236 -29.89 -10.95 11.21
C SER A 236 -28.60 -11.48 10.58
N MET A 237 -27.49 -10.79 10.80
CA MET A 237 -26.16 -11.22 10.42
C MET A 237 -25.20 -10.92 11.56
N HIS A 238 -24.46 -11.93 12.00
CA HIS A 238 -23.54 -11.85 13.13
C HIS A 238 -22.27 -12.66 12.88
N HIS A 239 -21.34 -12.67 13.84
CA HIS A 239 -20.04 -13.33 13.72
C HIS A 239 -19.28 -12.98 12.43
N ILE A 240 -19.29 -11.69 12.08
CA ILE A 240 -18.70 -11.18 10.84
C ILE A 240 -17.20 -11.00 11.04
N HIS A 241 -16.40 -11.75 10.28
CA HIS A 241 -14.96 -11.58 10.20
C HIS A 241 -14.57 -11.25 8.78
N VAL A 242 -13.73 -10.24 8.61
CA VAL A 242 -13.22 -9.82 7.30
C VAL A 242 -11.73 -9.58 7.42
N TRP A 243 -10.97 -10.18 6.51
CA TRP A 243 -9.52 -10.06 6.48
C TRP A 243 -9.01 -9.99 5.03
N ALA A 244 -7.78 -9.50 4.87
CA ALA A 244 -7.12 -9.47 3.57
C ALA A 244 -6.42 -10.81 3.26
N LEU A 245 -6.68 -11.35 2.08
CA LEU A 245 -5.90 -12.47 1.52
C LEU A 245 -4.62 -11.96 0.84
N SER A 246 -4.68 -10.78 0.23
CA SER A 246 -3.59 -10.07 -0.44
C SER A 246 -3.78 -8.57 -0.32
N THR A 247 -2.90 -7.77 -0.91
CA THR A 247 -3.10 -6.31 -1.02
C THR A 247 -4.27 -5.90 -1.92
N ALA A 248 -4.87 -6.84 -2.68
CA ALA A 248 -5.93 -6.56 -3.64
C ALA A 248 -7.24 -7.30 -3.37
N GLU A 249 -7.22 -8.35 -2.55
CA GLU A 249 -8.36 -9.24 -2.37
C GLU A 249 -8.63 -9.54 -0.90
N ASN A 250 -9.91 -9.52 -0.56
CA ASN A 250 -10.39 -9.74 0.79
C ASN A 250 -11.26 -10.99 0.88
N ALA A 251 -11.32 -11.55 2.08
CA ALA A 251 -12.16 -12.66 2.45
C ALA A 251 -13.09 -12.29 3.61
N MET A 252 -14.25 -12.95 3.66
CA MET A 252 -15.25 -12.77 4.70
C MET A 252 -15.81 -14.12 5.15
N THR A 253 -15.98 -14.26 6.46
CA THR A 253 -16.86 -15.26 7.07
C THR A 253 -17.96 -14.56 7.86
N ALA A 254 -19.19 -15.06 7.78
CA ALA A 254 -20.30 -14.54 8.57
C ALA A 254 -21.38 -15.58 8.76
N HIS A 255 -22.17 -15.40 9.82
CA HIS A 255 -23.35 -16.18 10.11
C HIS A 255 -24.58 -15.38 9.68
N LEU A 256 -25.45 -15.99 8.89
CA LEU A 256 -26.62 -15.38 8.32
C LEU A 256 -27.88 -16.10 8.83
N VAL A 257 -28.67 -15.36 9.60
CA VAL A 257 -29.94 -15.87 10.12
C VAL A 257 -31.04 -15.56 9.13
N ILE A 258 -31.68 -16.61 8.60
CA ILE A 258 -32.78 -16.51 7.63
C ILE A 258 -34.13 -16.77 8.30
N GLN A 259 -35.21 -16.33 7.66
CA GLN A 259 -36.56 -16.58 8.14
C GLN A 259 -36.88 -18.09 8.18
N GLN A 260 -37.65 -18.52 9.18
CA GLN A 260 -38.00 -19.94 9.39
C GLN A 260 -38.71 -20.57 8.19
N ALA A 261 -39.47 -19.76 7.43
CA ALA A 261 -40.22 -20.18 6.26
C ALA A 261 -39.36 -20.35 5.01
N CYS A 262 -38.11 -19.90 5.00
CA CYS A 262 -37.21 -20.05 3.86
C CYS A 262 -36.83 -21.51 3.63
N THR A 263 -36.96 -21.96 2.40
CA THR A 263 -36.49 -23.27 1.95
C THR A 263 -34.98 -23.26 1.70
N PHE A 264 -34.38 -24.43 1.50
CA PHE A 264 -32.97 -24.54 1.12
C PHE A 264 -32.68 -23.84 -0.22
N GLU A 265 -33.64 -23.88 -1.15
CA GLU A 265 -33.55 -23.22 -2.47
C GLU A 265 -33.56 -21.70 -2.32
N ASP A 266 -34.42 -21.15 -1.45
CA ASP A 266 -34.44 -19.73 -1.14
C ASP A 266 -33.11 -19.26 -0.53
N ALA A 267 -32.57 -20.05 0.42
CA ALA A 267 -31.28 -19.78 1.04
C ALA A 267 -30.12 -19.79 0.03
N ALA A 268 -30.15 -20.71 -0.95
CA ALA A 268 -29.14 -20.77 -2.00
C ALA A 268 -29.20 -19.54 -2.93
N VAL A 269 -30.40 -19.08 -3.30
CA VAL A 269 -30.59 -17.85 -4.09
C VAL A 269 -30.10 -16.64 -3.32
N LEU A 270 -30.44 -16.53 -2.04
CA LEU A 270 -30.01 -15.43 -1.17
C LEU A 270 -28.49 -15.39 -1.02
N LYS A 271 -27.85 -16.54 -0.78
CA LYS A 271 -26.39 -16.68 -0.73
C LYS A 271 -25.73 -16.19 -2.01
N SER A 272 -26.30 -16.51 -3.17
CA SER A 272 -25.78 -16.04 -4.47
C SER A 272 -25.87 -14.52 -4.60
N LYS A 273 -27.00 -13.91 -4.24
CA LYS A 273 -27.19 -12.45 -4.25
C LYS A 273 -26.21 -11.73 -3.32
N ILE A 274 -26.03 -12.23 -2.10
CA ILE A 274 -25.10 -11.66 -1.13
C ILE A 274 -23.66 -11.77 -1.64
N LYS A 275 -23.25 -12.92 -2.18
CA LYS A 275 -21.91 -13.09 -2.75
C LYS A 275 -21.65 -12.09 -3.88
N HIS A 276 -22.61 -11.91 -4.78
CA HIS A 276 -22.50 -10.93 -5.86
C HIS A 276 -22.39 -9.49 -5.32
N LEU A 277 -23.15 -9.13 -4.28
CA LEU A 277 -23.01 -7.84 -3.61
C LEU A 277 -21.61 -7.66 -3.01
N LEU A 278 -21.10 -8.68 -2.31
CA LEU A 278 -19.80 -8.66 -1.65
C LEU A 278 -18.63 -8.59 -2.65
N GLU A 279 -18.77 -9.17 -3.84
CA GLU A 279 -17.79 -9.02 -4.93
C GLU A 279 -17.60 -7.55 -5.34
N HIS A 280 -18.69 -6.76 -5.39
CA HIS A 280 -18.62 -5.32 -5.66
C HIS A 280 -17.95 -4.51 -4.52
N GLU A 281 -17.96 -5.04 -3.30
CA GLU A 281 -17.27 -4.46 -2.14
C GLU A 281 -15.82 -4.98 -1.99
N ASN A 282 -15.28 -5.60 -3.05
CA ASN A 282 -13.95 -6.21 -3.10
C ASN A 282 -13.72 -7.35 -2.09
N ILE A 283 -14.76 -8.12 -1.80
CA ILE A 283 -14.70 -9.34 -0.98
C ILE A 283 -14.98 -10.54 -1.89
N LYS A 284 -13.91 -11.16 -2.38
CA LYS A 284 -13.98 -12.22 -3.40
C LYS A 284 -14.12 -13.63 -2.82
N HIS A 285 -13.73 -13.82 -1.57
CA HIS A 285 -13.81 -15.12 -0.91
C HIS A 285 -14.77 -15.05 0.26
N VAL A 286 -15.95 -15.68 0.12
CA VAL A 286 -17.02 -15.58 1.12
C VAL A 286 -17.50 -16.96 1.54
N THR A 287 -17.46 -17.18 2.85
CA THR A 287 -18.13 -18.30 3.52
C THR A 287 -19.27 -17.76 4.38
N LEU A 288 -20.50 -18.15 4.03
CA LEU A 288 -21.69 -17.82 4.80
C LEU A 288 -22.22 -19.11 5.43
N GLU A 289 -22.28 -19.11 6.75
CA GLU A 289 -23.00 -20.10 7.55
C GLU A 289 -24.46 -19.66 7.65
N ILE A 290 -25.39 -20.58 7.39
CA ILE A 290 -26.82 -20.28 7.37
C ILE A 290 -27.41 -20.85 8.65
N GLU A 291 -28.08 -20.01 9.41
CA GLU A 291 -28.75 -20.36 10.65
C GLU A 291 -30.24 -20.04 10.56
N LYS A 292 -31.05 -20.79 11.30
CA LYS A 292 -32.45 -20.47 11.54
C LYS A 292 -32.62 -19.69 12.83
N LYS A 293 -33.74 -18.97 12.96
CA LYS A 293 -34.02 -18.13 14.13
C LYS A 293 -33.99 -18.88 15.46
N ASP A 294 -34.31 -20.17 15.44
CA ASP A 294 -34.36 -21.01 16.65
C ASP A 294 -33.03 -21.72 16.95
N GLU A 295 -32.01 -21.54 16.11
CA GLU A 295 -30.67 -22.09 16.34
C GLU A 295 -29.84 -21.09 17.16
N THR A 296 -29.29 -21.54 18.29
CA THR A 296 -28.39 -20.72 19.09
C THR A 296 -26.95 -20.89 18.61
N CYS A 297 -26.30 -19.79 18.20
CA CYS A 297 -24.90 -19.80 17.85
C CYS A 297 -24.03 -20.16 19.06
N SER A 298 -23.30 -21.29 18.99
CA SER A 298 -22.43 -21.75 20.08
C SER A 298 -21.03 -21.12 20.06
N ALA A 299 -20.76 -20.17 19.16
CA ALA A 299 -19.47 -19.50 19.08
C ALA A 299 -19.30 -18.53 20.27
N THR A 300 -18.23 -18.71 21.05
CA THR A 300 -17.91 -17.92 22.25
C THR A 300 -17.90 -16.40 22.02
N ALA A 301 -17.58 -15.96 20.78
CA ALA A 301 -17.57 -14.56 20.41
C ALA A 301 -18.98 -13.94 20.24
N CYS A 302 -20.02 -14.76 19.99
CA CYS A 302 -21.39 -14.27 19.85
C CYS A 302 -22.08 -14.10 21.20
N THR A 303 -21.71 -14.90 22.19
CA THR A 303 -22.25 -14.82 23.56
C THR A 303 -21.87 -13.51 24.26
N ILE A 304 -20.67 -12.98 23.95
CA ILE A 304 -20.15 -11.74 24.57
C ILE A 304 -20.82 -10.49 23.99
N VAL A 305 -21.16 -10.50 22.69
CA VAL A 305 -21.81 -9.35 22.03
C VAL A 305 -23.30 -9.29 22.39
N SER A 306 -23.98 -10.43 22.55
CA SER A 306 -25.38 -10.45 22.98
C SER A 306 -25.57 -9.91 24.40
N GLU A 307 -24.64 -10.18 25.33
CA GLU A 307 -24.71 -9.64 26.70
C GLU A 307 -24.56 -8.11 26.73
N GLN A 308 -23.78 -7.50 25.82
CA GLN A 308 -23.61 -6.05 25.77
C GLN A 308 -24.80 -5.31 25.13
N GLU A 309 -25.51 -5.91 24.17
CA GLU A 309 -26.73 -5.31 23.58
C GLU A 309 -27.93 -5.39 24.55
N ASP A 310 -28.06 -6.47 25.34
CA ASP A 310 -29.15 -6.61 26.32
C ASP A 310 -29.02 -5.65 27.53
N HIS A 311 -27.79 -5.31 27.96
CA HIS A 311 -27.60 -4.37 29.06
C HIS A 311 -27.99 -2.92 28.72
N HIS A 312 -27.98 -2.53 27.45
CA HIS A 312 -28.41 -1.19 27.03
C HIS A 312 -29.94 -1.04 26.88
N HIS A 313 -30.69 -2.13 26.86
CA HIS A 313 -32.15 -2.09 26.77
C HIS A 313 -32.87 -2.13 28.13
N HIS A 314 -32.14 -2.34 29.23
CA HIS A 314 -32.69 -2.38 30.59
C HIS A 314 -32.50 -1.09 31.41
N GLU A 315 -31.85 -0.07 30.85
CA GLU A 315 -31.77 1.27 31.46
C GLU A 315 -32.60 2.30 30.67
N HIS A 316 -33.93 2.18 30.73
CA HIS A 316 -34.85 3.29 30.51
C HIS A 316 -36.15 3.11 31.32
#